data_AF-A0A1F4U052-F1
#
_entry.id   AF-A0A1F4U052-F1
#
_cell.length_a   1.000
_cell.length_b   1.000
_cell.length_c   1.000
_cell.angle_alpha   90.00
_cell.angle_beta   90.00
_cell.angle_gamma   90.00
#
_symmetry.space_group_name_H-M   'P 1'
#
loop_
_entity.id
_entity.type
_entity.pdbx_description
1 polymer ?
#
loop_
_entity_poly.entity_id
_entity_poly.type
_entity_poly.pdbx_seq_one_letter_code
_entity_poly.pdbx_strand_id
1 'polypeptide(L)'
;MLATFLLNNYWSFGDRKIASMKGKIKGVLIYFISSYIPILVRTKLVSWSAGTFGDTFIVTNIAFFIGIVFGLVWNFTVYSKIIWRKR
;
A
#
# COMPACT_ATOMS: atom_id res chain seq x y z
N MET A 1 -6.42 8.96 -0.49
CA MET A 1 -6.87 7.54 -0.55
C MET A 1 -8.12 7.33 -1.40
N LEU A 2 -9.17 8.17 -1.33
CA LEU A 2 -10.35 8.03 -2.19
C LEU A 2 -10.06 8.22 -3.69
N ALA A 3 -9.36 9.30 -4.06
CA ALA A 3 -8.98 9.56 -5.45
C ALA A 3 -8.19 8.38 -6.07
N THR A 4 -7.20 7.85 -5.33
CA THR A 4 -6.41 6.69 -5.74
C THR A 4 -7.25 5.41 -5.83
N PHE A 5 -8.22 5.20 -4.94
CA PHE A 5 -9.15 4.07 -5.04
C PHE A 5 -10.01 4.16 -6.30
N LEU A 6 -10.56 5.34 -6.59
CA LEU A 6 -11.39 5.58 -7.78
C LEU A 6 -10.59 5.41 -9.06
N LEU A 7 -9.39 5.97 -9.13
CA LEU A 7 -8.45 5.80 -10.25
C LEU A 7 -8.10 4.32 -10.45
N ASN A 8 -7.82 3.58 -9.39
CA ASN A 8 -7.54 2.16 -9.49
C ASN A 8 -8.75 1.36 -9.99
N ASN A 9 -9.97 1.70 -9.55
CA ASN A 9 -11.18 1.03 -10.01
C ASN A 9 -11.55 1.38 -11.46
N TYR A 10 -11.21 2.58 -11.92
CA TYR A 10 -11.54 3.07 -13.25
C TYR A 10 -10.49 2.67 -14.30
N TRP A 11 -9.21 2.77 -13.97
CA TRP A 11 -8.10 2.59 -14.90
C TRP A 11 -7.28 1.33 -14.60
N SER A 12 -6.52 1.31 -13.49
CA SER A 12 -5.55 0.23 -13.19
C SER A 12 -6.15 -1.18 -13.18
N PHE A 13 -7.39 -1.31 -12.72
CA PHE A 13 -8.15 -2.56 -12.65
C PHE A 13 -9.48 -2.44 -13.39
N GLY A 14 -9.54 -1.60 -14.44
CA GLY A 14 -10.75 -1.38 -15.22
C GLY A 14 -11.32 -2.64 -15.88
N ASP A 15 -10.46 -3.63 -16.15
CA ASP A 15 -10.80 -4.97 -16.63
C ASP A 15 -11.66 -5.77 -15.64
N ARG A 16 -11.55 -5.46 -14.34
CA ARG A 16 -12.21 -6.16 -13.23
C ARG A 16 -12.80 -5.18 -12.22
N LYS A 17 -13.41 -4.12 -12.75
CA LYS A 17 -14.07 -3.03 -12.01
C LYS A 17 -15.16 -3.52 -11.07
N ILE A 18 -15.21 -2.92 -9.88
CA ILE A 18 -16.27 -3.17 -8.91
C ILE A 18 -17.49 -2.33 -9.29
N ALA A 19 -18.54 -2.99 -9.79
CA ALA A 19 -19.78 -2.32 -10.19
C ALA A 19 -20.76 -2.10 -9.02
N SER A 20 -20.81 -3.01 -8.05
CA SER A 20 -21.79 -2.96 -6.97
C SER A 20 -21.42 -1.97 -5.86
N MET A 21 -22.40 -1.21 -5.35
CA MET A 21 -22.19 -0.25 -4.27
C MET A 21 -21.66 -0.92 -2.99
N LYS A 22 -22.24 -2.07 -2.61
CA LYS A 22 -21.74 -2.87 -1.48
C LYS A 22 -20.28 -3.31 -1.67
N GLY A 23 -19.91 -3.70 -2.89
CA GLY A 23 -18.53 -4.07 -3.23
C GLY A 23 -17.57 -2.88 -3.11
N LYS A 24 -17.98 -1.70 -3.59
CA LYS A 24 -17.17 -0.47 -3.50
C LYS A 24 -16.90 -0.08 -2.05
N ILE A 25 -17.92 -0.10 -1.19
CA ILE A 25 -17.78 0.23 0.23
C ILE A 25 -16.80 -0.74 0.90
N LYS A 26 -16.98 -2.05 0.70
CA LYS A 26 -16.05 -3.07 1.23
C LYS A 26 -14.62 -2.86 0.71
N GLY A 27 -14.48 -2.56 -0.58
CA GLY A 27 -13.19 -2.30 -1.21
C GLY A 27 -12.49 -1.07 -0.63
N VAL A 28 -13.20 0.03 -0.42
CA VAL A 28 -12.65 1.27 0.18
C VAL A 28 -12.17 1.03 1.61
N LEU A 29 -12.95 0.31 2.43
CA LEU A 29 -12.56 -0.03 3.79
C LEU A 29 -11.27 -0.86 3.83
N ILE A 30 -11.20 -1.91 3.01
CA ILE A 30 -9.99 -2.74 2.90
C ILE A 30 -8.82 -1.91 2.37
N TYR A 31 -9.04 -1.06 1.37
CA TYR A 31 -8.01 -0.18 0.81
C TYR A 31 -7.41 0.73 1.88
N PHE A 32 -8.25 1.36 2.68
CA PHE A 32 -7.82 2.29 3.73
C PHE A 32 -6.98 1.56 4.77
N ILE A 33 -7.52 0.49 5.35
CA ILE A 33 -6.85 -0.29 6.39
C ILE A 33 -5.53 -0.86 5.88
N SER A 34 -5.54 -1.48 4.69
CA SER A 34 -4.33 -2.09 4.12
C SER A 34 -3.24 -1.08 3.78
N SER A 35 -3.61 0.15 3.41
CA SER A 35 -2.65 1.21 3.07
C SER A 35 -1.91 1.76 4.31
N TYR A 36 -2.43 1.55 5.52
CA TYR A 36 -1.70 1.90 6.76
C TYR A 36 -0.56 0.93 7.06
N ILE A 37 -0.65 -0.34 6.63
CA ILE A 37 0.36 -1.37 6.93
C ILE A 37 1.75 -0.95 6.40
N PRO A 38 1.92 -0.58 5.12
CA PRO A 38 3.19 -0.06 4.62
C PRO A 38 3.75 1.12 5.38
N ILE A 39 2.88 2.04 5.83
CA ILE A 39 3.29 3.25 6.54
C ILE A 39 3.90 2.85 7.88
N LEU A 40 3.24 1.96 8.63
CA LEU A 40 3.74 1.44 9.90
C LEU A 40 5.04 0.66 9.73
N VAL A 41 5.11 -0.21 8.72
CA VAL A 41 6.31 -0.99 8.41
C VAL A 41 7.48 -0.06 8.08
N ARG A 42 7.27 0.95 7.23
CA ARG A 42 8.31 1.91 6.87
C ARG A 42 8.81 2.69 8.10
N THR A 43 7.90 3.20 8.93
CA THR A 43 8.30 3.94 10.14
C THR A 43 9.10 3.08 11.10
N LYS A 44 8.67 1.84 11.34
CA LYS A 44 9.41 0.89 12.18
C LYS A 44 10.75 0.52 11.58
N LEU A 45 10.81 0.28 10.27
CA LEU A 45 12.03 -0.09 9.56
C LEU A 45 13.09 1.01 9.65
N VAL A 46 12.71 2.27 9.42
CA VAL A 46 13.63 3.41 9.53
C VAL A 46 14.12 3.57 10.97
N SER A 47 13.21 3.57 11.95
CA SER A 47 13.59 3.71 13.37
C SER A 47 14.49 2.56 13.85
N TRP A 48 14.17 1.32 13.48
CA TRP A 48 14.99 0.15 13.82
C TRP A 48 16.37 0.19 13.15
N SER A 49 16.42 0.59 11.87
CA SER A 49 17.69 0.67 11.14
C SER A 49 18.59 1.75 11.70
N ALA A 50 18.05 2.94 12.01
CA ALA A 50 18.80 4.01 12.66
C ALA A 50 19.32 3.59 14.05
N GLY A 51 18.50 2.89 14.84
CA GLY A 51 18.89 2.40 16.16
C GLY A 51 19.94 1.28 16.14
N THR A 52 19.99 0.48 15.07
CA THR A 52 20.88 -0.70 14.99
C THR A 52 22.18 -0.42 14.23
N PHE A 53 22.09 0.34 13.13
CA PHE A 53 23.23 0.59 12.23
C PHE A 53 23.76 2.04 12.32
N GLY A 54 23.15 2.87 13.17
CA GLY A 54 23.49 4.27 13.37
C GLY A 54 22.61 5.22 12.56
N ASP A 55 22.28 6.35 13.17
CA ASP A 55 21.46 7.42 12.57
C ASP A 55 22.31 8.26 11.59
N THR A 56 22.62 7.65 10.45
CA THR A 56 23.33 8.30 9.36
C THR A 56 22.39 8.58 8.20
N PHE A 57 22.73 9.59 7.41
CA PHE A 57 21.98 9.93 6.20
C PHE A 57 21.81 8.72 5.26
N ILE A 58 22.85 7.90 5.10
CA ILE A 58 22.81 6.74 4.20
C ILE A 58 21.85 5.67 4.73
N VAL A 59 22.00 5.28 6.01
CA VAL A 59 21.19 4.20 6.61
C VAL A 59 19.70 4.56 6.61
N THR A 60 19.35 5.77 7.03
CA THR A 60 17.96 6.22 7.10
C THR A 60 17.29 6.29 5.73
N ASN A 61 17.99 6.82 4.72
CA ASN A 61 17.45 6.92 3.36
C ASN A 61 17.33 5.55 2.66
N ILE A 62 18.30 4.66 2.86
CA ILE A 62 18.20 3.28 2.32
C ILE A 62 17.04 2.54 2.97
N ALA A 63 16.90 2.59 4.30
CA ALA A 63 15.78 1.98 5.01
C ALA A 63 14.43 2.57 4.57
N PHE A 64 14.37 3.88 4.36
CA PHE A 64 13.18 4.56 3.85
C PHE A 64 12.82 4.10 2.44
N PHE A 65 13.82 4.01 1.54
CA PHE A 65 13.64 3.52 0.18
C PHE A 65 13.12 2.08 0.15
N ILE A 66 13.73 1.18 0.92
CA ILE A 66 13.27 -0.20 1.07
C ILE A 66 11.81 -0.24 1.57
N GLY A 67 11.48 0.59 2.56
CA GLY A 67 10.11 0.70 3.07
C GLY A 67 9.10 1.17 2.01
N ILE A 68 9.49 2.09 1.12
CA ILE A 68 8.64 2.50 -0.02
C ILE A 68 8.44 1.34 -0.99
N VAL A 69 9.51 0.66 -1.40
CA VAL A 69 9.43 -0.46 -2.35
C VAL A 69 8.53 -1.56 -1.79
N PHE A 70 8.74 -1.94 -0.52
CA PHE A 70 7.86 -2.88 0.17
C PHE A 70 6.40 -2.42 0.14
N GLY A 71 6.16 -1.13 0.44
CA GLY A 71 4.82 -0.57 0.45
C GLY A 71 4.13 -0.61 -0.90
N LEU A 72 4.85 -0.35 -1.99
CA LEU A 72 4.34 -0.46 -3.36
C LEU A 72 3.96 -1.90 -3.70
N VAL A 73 4.83 -2.87 -3.39
CA VAL A 73 4.58 -4.30 -3.62
C VAL A 73 3.38 -4.79 -2.80
N TRP A 74 3.30 -4.39 -1.53
CA TRP A 74 2.19 -4.72 -0.65
C TRP A 74 0.87 -4.17 -1.18
N ASN A 75 0.83 -2.86 -1.48
CA ASN A 75 -0.35 -2.20 -2.02
C ASN A 75 -0.82 -2.88 -3.31
N PHE A 76 0.09 -3.10 -4.27
CA PHE A 76 -0.25 -3.79 -5.51
C PHE A 76 -0.80 -5.21 -5.27
N THR A 77 -0.19 -5.97 -4.36
CA THR A 77 -0.60 -7.34 -4.03
C THR A 77 -2.00 -7.37 -3.40
N VAL A 78 -2.25 -6.54 -2.39
CA VAL A 78 -3.56 -6.46 -1.74
C VAL A 78 -4.63 -6.01 -2.72
N TYR A 79 -4.35 -4.98 -3.52
CA TYR A 79 -5.31 -4.44 -4.47
C TYR A 79 -5.65 -5.49 -5.53
N SER A 80 -4.65 -6.14 -6.12
CA SER A 80 -4.85 -7.09 -7.21
C SER A 80 -5.43 -8.45 -6.77
N LYS A 81 -5.16 -8.91 -5.54
CA LYS A 81 -5.61 -10.23 -5.06
C LYS A 81 -6.87 -10.18 -4.18
N ILE A 82 -7.09 -9.09 -3.46
CA ILE A 82 -8.18 -8.98 -2.47
C ILE A 82 -9.30 -8.07 -2.98
N ILE A 83 -8.97 -6.83 -3.36
CA ILE A 83 -9.99 -5.82 -3.71
C ILE A 83 -10.53 -6.06 -5.13
N TRP A 84 -9.62 -6.05 -6.11
CA TRP A 84 -9.90 -6.25 -7.53
C TRP A 84 -9.46 -7.65 -7.96
N ARG A 85 -9.91 -8.69 -7.27
CA ARG A 85 -9.52 -10.07 -7.57
C ARG A 85 -9.92 -10.46 -9.01
N LYS A 86 -9.00 -11.03 -9.79
CA LYS A 86 -9.34 -11.69 -11.07
C LYS A 86 -10.24 -12.89 -10.77
N ARG A 87 -11.40 -12.93 -11.40
CA ARG A 87 -12.29 -14.09 -11.39
C ARG A 87 -11.92 -15.03 -12.52
#